data_AF-A0A7C5RU60-F1
#
_entry.id   AF-A0A7C5RU60-F1
#
_cell.length_a   1.000
_cell.length_b   1.000
_cell.length_c   1.000
_cell.angle_alpha   90.00
_cell.angle_beta   90.00
_cell.angle_gamma   90.00
#
_symmetry.space_group_name_H-M   'P 1'
#
loop_
_entity.id
_entity.type
_entity.pdbx_description
1 polymer ?
#
loop_
_entity_poly.entity_id
_entity_poly.type
_entity_poly.pdbx_seq_one_letter_code
_entity_poly.pdbx_strand_id
1 'polypeptide(L)' 'MPDEVSAQAGGAITGLLVETRRFPPPPQFAAQANLRDTSVYERARRDPEGFWASIARELQWDEPWHTVMEWNPPWVKW' A
#
# COMPACT_ATOMS: atom_id res chain seq x y z
N MET A 1 17.19 39.38 -22.68
CA MET A 1 15.84 39.80 -23.11
C MET A 1 15.90 40.05 -24.61
N PRO A 2 14.99 39.47 -25.40
CA PRO A 2 14.71 38.03 -25.57
C PRO A 2 14.68 37.69 -27.09
N ASP A 3 14.58 36.47 -27.59
CA ASP A 3 13.56 35.40 -27.48
C ASP A 3 14.25 34.06 -27.82
N GLU A 4 13.88 32.85 -27.41
CA GLU A 4 13.01 32.29 -26.38
C GLU A 4 13.44 30.81 -26.33
N VAL A 5 13.69 30.26 -25.14
CA VAL A 5 13.96 28.84 -24.94
C VAL A 5 12.66 28.06 -25.08
N SER A 6 12.58 27.16 -26.06
CA SER A 6 11.59 26.06 -26.05
C SER A 6 12.33 24.73 -26.11
N ALA A 7 12.52 24.13 -24.94
CA ALA A 7 12.76 22.70 -24.83
C ALA A 7 11.48 21.97 -25.26
N GLN A 8 11.54 21.20 -26.35
CA GLN A 8 10.46 20.28 -26.73
C GLN A 8 10.92 18.84 -26.57
N ALA A 9 9.99 18.05 -26.01
CA ALA A 9 10.20 16.82 -25.27
C ALA A 9 11.00 15.76 -26.03
N GLY A 10 12.08 15.28 -25.39
CA GLY A 10 12.81 14.09 -25.81
C GLY A 10 11.88 12.88 -25.87
N GLY A 11 11.93 12.18 -27.00
CA GLY A 11 11.03 11.10 -27.39
C GLY A 11 10.73 10.08 -26.31
N ALA A 12 9.44 9.83 -26.11
CA ALA A 12 8.91 8.88 -25.15
C ALA A 12 9.44 7.46 -25.42
N ILE A 13 9.87 6.78 -24.36
CA ILE A 13 10.29 5.37 -24.40
C ILE A 13 9.11 4.53 -24.88
N THR A 14 9.13 4.15 -26.15
CA THR A 14 8.08 3.35 -26.79
C THR A 14 8.67 1.98 -27.12
N GLY A 15 8.81 1.14 -26.09
CA GLY A 15 9.46 -0.16 -26.21
C GLY A 15 9.59 -0.93 -24.89
N LEU A 16 8.66 -0.73 -23.95
CA LEU A 16 8.61 -1.54 -22.74
C LEU A 16 7.95 -2.89 -23.04
N LEU A 17 8.69 -3.98 -22.81
CA LEU A 17 8.13 -5.32 -22.72
C LEU A 17 7.13 -5.35 -21.55
N VAL A 18 5.86 -5.60 -21.85
CA VAL A 18 4.82 -5.82 -20.84
C VAL A 18 4.81 -7.29 -20.46
N GLU A 19 5.53 -7.63 -19.40
CA GLU A 19 5.56 -8.97 -18.85
C GLU A 19 4.31 -9.22 -17.99
N THR A 20 3.48 -10.19 -18.40
CA THR A 20 2.18 -10.49 -17.75
C THR A 20 2.14 -11.84 -17.05
N ARG A 21 3.24 -12.63 -17.08
CA ARG A 21 3.29 -13.93 -16.42
C ARG A 21 3.01 -13.79 -14.93
N ARG A 22 2.19 -14.68 -14.40
CA ARG A 22 1.88 -14.82 -12.98
C ARG A 22 2.29 -16.21 -12.52
N PHE A 23 2.86 -16.29 -11.32
CA PHE A 23 3.28 -17.54 -10.70
C PHE A 23 2.53 -17.69 -9.38
N PRO A 24 1.38 -18.39 -9.35
CA PRO A 24 0.65 -18.58 -8.11
C PRO A 24 1.46 -19.45 -7.14
N PRO A 25 1.28 -19.26 -5.82
CA PRO A 25 1.93 -20.13 -4.84
C PRO A 25 1.42 -21.57 -4.96
N PRO A 26 2.24 -22.59 -4.63
CA PRO A 26 1.79 -23.97 -4.55
C PRO A 26 0.58 -24.12 -3.61
N PRO A 27 -0.40 -24.99 -3.90
CA PRO A 27 -1.62 -25.11 -3.10
C PRO A 27 -1.37 -25.44 -1.62
N GLN A 28 -0.35 -26.26 -1.34
CA GLN A 28 0.01 -26.65 0.03
C GLN A 28 0.54 -25.46 0.83
N PHE A 29 1.29 -24.56 0.18
CA PHE A 29 1.78 -23.33 0.79
C PHE A 29 0.63 -22.35 1.06
N ALA A 30 -0.26 -22.15 0.08
CA ALA A 30 -1.42 -21.28 0.25
C ALA A 30 -2.37 -21.78 1.35
N ALA A 31 -2.49 -23.10 1.54
CA ALA A 31 -3.31 -23.69 2.60
C ALA A 31 -2.77 -23.41 4.02
N GLN A 32 -1.46 -23.17 4.16
CA GLN A 32 -0.79 -22.89 5.43
C GLN A 32 -0.57 -21.39 5.67
N ALA A 33 -1.05 -20.51 4.79
CA ALA A 33 -0.90 -19.08 4.97
C ALA A 33 -1.61 -18.60 6.25
N ASN A 34 -0.97 -17.71 7.01
CA ASN A 34 -1.55 -17.10 8.21
C ASN A 34 -2.84 -16.32 7.89
N LEU A 35 -2.95 -15.80 6.67
CA LEU A 35 -4.10 -15.05 6.20
C LEU A 35 -4.51 -15.58 4.83
N ARG A 36 -5.55 -16.40 4.81
CA ARG A 36 -6.10 -17.05 3.60
C ARG A 36 -7.28 -16.29 3.00
N ASP A 37 -7.98 -15.54 3.84
CA ASP A 37 -9.15 -14.78 3.44
C ASP A 37 -8.73 -13.48 2.76
N THR A 38 -8.94 -13.40 1.44
CA THR A 38 -8.65 -12.21 0.64
C THR A 38 -9.63 -11.07 0.90
N SER A 39 -10.75 -11.29 1.59
CA SER A 39 -11.69 -10.23 1.98
C SER A 39 -11.05 -9.18 2.90
N VAL A 40 -9.91 -9.52 3.51
CA VAL A 40 -9.10 -8.62 4.34
C VAL A 40 -8.77 -7.31 3.63
N TYR A 41 -8.54 -7.33 2.31
CA TYR A 41 -8.23 -6.14 1.54
C TYR A 41 -9.43 -5.19 1.47
N GLU A 42 -10.63 -5.71 1.23
CA GLU A 42 -11.84 -4.89 1.19
C GLU A 42 -12.21 -4.39 2.59
N ARG A 43 -11.98 -5.19 3.64
CA ARG A 43 -12.15 -4.75 5.03
C ARG A 43 -11.25 -3.57 5.36
N ALA A 44 -9.95 -3.70 5.04
CA ALA A 44 -8.96 -2.64 5.25
C ALA A 44 -9.29 -1.38 4.43
N ARG A 45 -9.84 -1.54 3.22
CA ARG A 45 -10.23 -0.40 2.37
C ARG A 45 -11.48 0.31 2.86
N ARG A 46 -12.44 -0.44 3.42
CA ARG A 46 -13.71 0.11 3.90
C ARG A 46 -13.55 0.94 5.16
N ASP A 47 -12.69 0.50 6.08
CA ASP A 47 -12.41 1.19 7.34
C ASP A 47 -10.92 1.01 7.71
N PRO A 48 -10.03 1.86 7.14
CA PRO A 48 -8.59 1.73 7.36
C PRO A 48 -8.18 1.92 8.82
N GLU A 49 -8.77 2.92 9.50
CA GLU A 49 -8.44 3.22 10.90
C GLU A 49 -8.96 2.11 11.82
N GLY A 50 -10.20 1.65 11.66
CA GLY A 50 -10.73 0.55 12.44
C GLY A 50 -9.98 -0.76 12.19
N PHE A 51 -9.56 -1.02 10.95
CA PHE A 51 -8.74 -2.18 10.61
C PHE A 51 -7.40 -2.14 11.33
N TRP A 52 -6.64 -1.05 11.23
CA TRP A 52 -5.33 -0.95 11.89
C TRP A 52 -5.45 -0.91 13.41
N ALA A 53 -6.48 -0.24 13.96
CA ALA A 53 -6.77 -0.29 15.38
C ALA A 53 -7.03 -1.73 15.87
N SER A 54 -7.75 -2.55 15.08
CA SER A 54 -8.02 -3.94 15.46
C SER A 54 -6.74 -4.78 15.54
N ILE A 55 -5.81 -4.58 14.59
CA ILE A 55 -4.51 -5.27 14.58
C ILE A 55 -3.63 -4.78 15.72
N ALA A 56 -3.56 -3.47 15.95
CA ALA A 56 -2.75 -2.89 17.02
C ALA A 56 -3.19 -3.39 18.41
N ARG A 57 -4.48 -3.72 18.60
CA ARG A 57 -5.00 -4.28 19.86
C ARG A 57 -4.53 -5.70 20.16
N GLU A 58 -3.99 -6.42 19.17
CA GLU A 58 -3.40 -7.74 19.38
C GLU A 58 -2.04 -7.67 20.08
N LEU A 59 -1.41 -6.49 20.08
CA LEU A 59 -0.15 -6.24 20.79
C LEU A 59 -0.41 -5.92 22.26
N GLN A 60 0.58 -6.18 23.10
CA GLN A 60 0.56 -5.76 24.49
C GLN A 60 1.05 -4.32 24.60
N TRP A 61 0.23 -3.47 25.22
CA TRP A 61 0.53 -2.06 25.45
C TRP A 61 0.60 -1.78 26.95
N ASP A 62 1.59 -0.98 27.35
CA ASP A 62 1.60 -0.39 28.69
C ASP A 62 0.49 0.66 28.82
N GLU A 63 0.29 1.47 27.77
CA GLU A 63 -0.82 2.41 27.63
C GLU A 63 -1.40 2.35 26.20
N PRO A 64 -2.73 2.20 26.04
CA PRO A 64 -3.37 2.24 24.73
C PRO A 64 -3.27 3.62 24.05
N TRP A 65 -3.21 3.63 22.72
CA TRP A 65 -3.27 4.86 21.93
C TRP A 65 -4.68 5.44 21.89
N HIS A 66 -4.76 6.75 21.63
CA HIS A 66 -6.02 7.49 21.55
C HIS A 66 -6.42 7.83 20.10
N THR A 67 -5.42 7.96 19.22
CA THR A 67 -5.58 8.29 17.79
C THR A 67 -4.84 7.24 16.96
N VAL A 68 -5.50 6.65 15.96
CA VAL A 68 -4.91 5.57 15.13
C VAL A 68 -3.90 6.10 14.13
N MET A 69 -4.19 7.24 13.52
CA MET A 69 -3.31 7.89 12.56
C MET A 69 -3.63 9.39 12.50
N GLU A 70 -2.60 10.23 12.49
CA GLU A 70 -2.70 11.64 12.12
C GLU A 70 -2.06 11.83 10.74
N TRP A 71 -2.87 12.14 9.73
CA TRP A 71 -2.41 12.31 8.37
C TRP A 71 -2.01 13.77 8.07
N ASN A 72 -0.75 14.11 8.34
CA ASN A 72 -0.18 15.42 7.99
C ASN A 72 1.17 15.28 7.24
N PRO A 73 1.17 14.89 5.96
CA PRO A 73 2.42 14.68 5.20
C PRO A 73 3.31 15.93 5.16
N PRO A 74 4.64 15.81 5.33
CA PRO A 74 5.41 14.58 5.53
C PRO A 74 5.44 14.05 6.97
N TRP A 75 4.84 14.75 7.93
CA TRP A 75 4.83 14.41 9.36
C TRP A 75 3.62 13.53 9.76
N VAL A 76 3.50 12.37 9.14
CA VAL A 76 2.47 11.37 9.49
C VAL A 76 2.81 10.72 10.83
N LYS A 77 1.80 10.57 11.70
CA LYS A 77 1.92 9.84 12.97
C LYS A 77 0.95 8.67 13.02
N TRP A 78 1.36 7.60 13.69
CA TRP A 78 0.60 6.39 13.98
C TRP A 78 0.61 6.16 15.48
#